data_AF-A0A7Y2ZM38-F1
#
_entry.id   AF-A0A7Y2ZM38-F1
#
_cell.length_a   1.000
_cell.length_b   1.000
_cell.length_c   1.000
_cell.angle_alpha   90.00
_cell.angle_beta   90.00
_cell.angle_gamma   90.00
#
_symmetry.space_group_name_H-M   'P 1'
#
loop_
_entity.id
_entity.type
_entity.pdbx_description
1 polymer ?
#
loop_
_entity_poly.entity_id
_entity_poly.type
_entity_poly.pdbx_seq_one_letter_code
_entity_poly.pdbx_strand_id
1 'polypeptide(L)' 'NATFNLINDNLKETFDTMIKEAGINGLNGHRSVGGYRASMYNALPLDSVKVLVEVMSELERKA' A
#
# COMPACT_ATOMS: atom_id res chain seq x y z
N ASN A 1 -5.94 10.58 4.99
CA ASN A 1 -4.64 9.96 4.61
C ASN A 1 -4.18 9.06 5.73
N ALA A 2 -3.60 7.92 5.39
CA ALA A 2 -3.06 6.97 6.35
C ALA A 2 -1.58 6.70 6.04
N THR A 3 -0.76 6.59 7.07
CA THR A 3 0.65 6.17 6.96
C THR A 3 0.83 4.87 7.72
N PHE A 4 1.60 3.94 7.17
CA PHE A 4 1.83 2.64 7.77
C PHE A 4 3.18 2.07 7.35
N ASN A 5 3.65 1.10 8.14
CA ASN A 5 4.85 0.32 7.87
C ASN A 5 4.48 -1.16 7.85
N LEU A 6 5.25 -1.96 7.10
CA LEU A 6 5.20 -3.40 7.26
C LEU A 6 5.91 -3.77 8.57
N ILE A 7 5.40 -4.77 9.27
CA ILE A 7 6.07 -5.30 10.47
C ILE A 7 7.31 -6.11 10.07
N ASN A 8 7.23 -6.81 8.94
CA ASN A 8 8.32 -7.60 8.37
C ASN A 8 8.85 -6.92 7.10
N ASP A 9 10.02 -6.31 7.21
CA ASP A 9 10.68 -5.60 6.09
C ASP A 9 11.04 -6.53 4.92
N ASN A 10 11.16 -7.84 5.14
CA ASN A 10 11.43 -8.81 4.07
C ASN A 10 10.27 -8.92 3.08
N LEU A 11 9.06 -8.48 3.45
CA LEU A 11 7.90 -8.46 2.58
C LEU A 11 7.82 -7.21 1.70
N LYS A 12 8.78 -6.29 1.83
CA LYS A 12 8.76 -5.01 1.13
C LYS A 12 8.69 -5.18 -0.39
N GLU A 13 9.60 -5.98 -0.96
CA GLU A 13 9.68 -6.18 -2.41
C GLU A 13 8.43 -6.89 -2.96
N THR A 14 7.91 -7.86 -2.20
CA THR A 14 6.65 -8.54 -2.51
C THR A 14 5.49 -7.55 -2.54
N PHE A 15 5.35 -6.71 -1.50
CA PHE A 15 4.27 -5.74 -1.43
C PHE A 15 4.37 -4.67 -2.52
N ASP A 16 5.57 -4.14 -2.78
CA ASP A 16 5.82 -3.17 -3.85
C ASP A 16 5.43 -3.72 -5.23
N THR A 17 5.70 -5.00 -5.47
CA THR A 17 5.29 -5.71 -6.68
C THR A 17 3.76 -5.83 -6.76
N MET A 18 3.12 -6.30 -5.69
CA MET A 18 1.66 -6.50 -5.67
C MET A 18 0.89 -5.19 -5.87
N ILE A 19 1.29 -4.09 -5.22
CA ILE A 19 0.62 -2.79 -5.41
C ILE A 19 0.79 -2.28 -6.85
N LYS A 20 1.96 -2.51 -7.47
CA LYS A 20 2.22 -2.13 -8.86
C LYS A 20 1.38 -2.94 -9.83
N GLU A 21 1.26 -4.25 -9.62
CA GLU A 21 0.41 -5.15 -10.42
C GLU A 21 -1.08 -4.81 -10.27
N ALA A 22 -1.51 -4.38 -9.09
CA ALA A 22 -2.86 -3.88 -8.84
C ALA A 22 -3.13 -2.46 -9.38
N GLY A 23 -2.15 -1.83 -10.04
CA GLY A 23 -2.27 -0.49 -10.61
C GLY A 23 -2.29 0.65 -9.58
N ILE A 24 -1.91 0.37 -8.33
CA ILE A 24 -1.83 1.37 -7.26
C ILE A 24 -0.54 2.18 -7.42
N ASN A 25 -0.67 3.50 -7.47
CA ASN A 25 0.44 4.42 -7.63
C ASN A 25 0.53 5.41 -6.45
N GLY A 26 1.73 5.90 -6.17
CA GLY A 26 1.93 6.98 -5.19
C GLY A 26 1.81 6.56 -3.72
N LEU A 27 1.96 5.27 -3.41
CA LEU A 27 1.86 4.74 -2.05
C LEU A 27 3.17 4.88 -1.25
N ASN A 28 4.31 5.09 -1.90
CA ASN A 28 5.60 5.26 -1.22
C ASN A 28 5.57 6.45 -0.26
N GLY A 29 6.02 6.21 0.97
CA GLY A 29 6.10 7.22 2.01
C GLY A 29 7.13 8.32 1.71
N HIS A 30 7.11 9.37 2.51
CA HIS A 30 8.06 10.47 2.34
C HIS A 30 9.49 10.01 2.62
N ARG A 31 10.45 10.44 1.79
CA ARG A 31 11.87 10.02 1.87
C ARG A 31 12.53 10.14 3.25
N SER A 32 12.04 11.04 4.11
CA SER A 32 12.59 11.26 5.45
C SER A 32 12.07 10.29 6.51
N VAL A 33 10.96 9.59 6.25
CA VAL A 33 10.28 8.69 7.21
C VAL A 33 10.25 7.26 6.69
N GLY A 34 10.27 7.07 5.35
CA GLY A 34 10.10 5.76 4.74
C GLY A 34 8.65 5.28 4.82
N GLY A 35 8.47 3.96 4.76
CA GLY A 35 7.16 3.34 4.85
C GLY A 35 6.24 3.66 3.68
N TYR A 36 4.94 3.66 3.97
CA TYR A 36 3.88 3.89 3.00
C TYR A 36 2.91 4.99 3.45
N ARG A 37 2.32 5.69 2.48
CA ARG A 37 1.26 6.68 2.69
C ARG A 37 0.14 6.49 1.68
N ALA A 38 -1.01 6.01 2.14
CA ALA A 38 -2.25 6.03 1.39
C ALA A 38 -2.85 7.44 1.40
N SER A 39 -2.74 8.12 0.25
CA SER A 39 -3.31 9.44 0.05
C SER A 39 -4.74 9.30 -0.47
N MET A 40 -5.72 9.61 0.37
CA MET A 40 -7.15 9.36 0.15
C MET A 40 -7.92 10.67 0.31
N TYR A 41 -7.77 11.55 -0.69
CA TYR A 41 -8.48 12.84 -0.74
C TYR A 41 -9.87 12.68 -1.34
N ASN A 42 -10.70 13.73 -1.26
CA ASN A 42 -12.12 13.70 -1.65
C ASN A 42 -12.40 13.21 -3.07
N ALA A 43 -11.46 13.40 -4.01
CA ALA A 43 -11.62 12.96 -5.40
C ALA A 43 -11.31 11.47 -5.62
N LEU A 44 -10.79 10.77 -4.62
CA LEU A 44 -10.43 9.36 -4.73
C LEU A 44 -11.69 8.49 -4.56
N PRO A 45 -12.03 7.62 -5.53
CA PRO A 45 -13.14 6.68 -5.38
C PRO A 45 -12.92 5.70 -4.22
N LEU A 46 -14.01 5.27 -3.59
CA LEU A 46 -13.96 4.25 -2.53
C LEU A 46 -13.34 2.93 -3.02
N ASP A 47 -13.58 2.56 -4.26
CA ASP A 47 -13.04 1.32 -4.83
C ASP A 47 -11.51 1.35 -4.92
N SER A 48 -10.88 2.52 -5.07
CA SER A 48 -9.41 2.62 -4.99
C SER A 48 -8.87 2.24 -3.62
N VAL A 49 -9.63 2.54 -2.55
CA VAL A 49 -9.28 2.12 -1.19
C VAL A 49 -9.51 0.62 -1.01
N LYS A 50 -10.58 0.07 -1.58
CA LYS A 50 -10.84 -1.38 -1.54
C LYS A 50 -9.72 -2.19 -2.19
N VAL A 51 -9.24 -1.77 -3.37
CA VAL A 51 -8.12 -2.44 -4.05
C VAL A 51 -6.87 -2.47 -3.17
N LEU A 52 -6.55 -1.37 -2.48
CA LEU A 52 -5.44 -1.35 -1.53
C LEU A 52 -5.64 -2.34 -0.37
N VAL A 53 -6.84 -2.38 0.22
CA VAL A 53 -7.16 -3.31 1.32
C VAL A 53 -7.06 -4.76 0.86
N GLU A 54 -7.55 -5.08 -0.34
CA GLU A 54 -7.47 -6.43 -0.91
C GLU A 54 -6.02 -6.88 -1.11
N VAL A 55 -5.15 -6.01 -1.62
CA VAL A 55 -3.71 -6.29 -1.75
C VAL A 55 -3.07 -6.53 -0.38
N MET A 56 -3.39 -5.70 0.62
CA MET A 56 -2.88 -5.87 1.98
C MET A 56 -3.33 -7.20 2.61
N SER A 57 -4.61 -7.55 2.46
CA SER A 57 -5.13 -8.83 2.96
C SER A 57 -4.56 -10.03 2.20
N GLU A 58 -4.29 -9.90 0.91
CA GLU A 58 -3.65 -10.96 0.13
C GLU A 58 -2.18 -11.16 0.53
N LEU A 59 -1.46 -10.08 0.81
CA LEU A 59 -0.10 -10.16 1.35
C LEU A 59 -0.11 -10.90 2.69
N GLU A 60 -1.01 -10.53 3.61
CA GLU A 60 -1.14 -11.17 4.92
C GLU A 60 -1.46 -12.67 4.84
N ARG A 61 -2.29 -13.09 3.88
CA ARG A 61 -2.62 -14.52 3.67
C ARG A 61 -1.47 -15.34 3.09
N LYS A 62 -0.60 -14.73 2.28
CA LYS A 62 0.49 -15.41 1.56
C LYS A 62 1.83 -15.37 2.31
N ALA A 63 1.95 -14.52 3.31
CA ALA A 63 3.17 -14.30 4.09
C ALA A 63 3.34 -15.30 5.23
#